data_AF-M7T8M8-F1
#
_entry.id   AF-M7T8M8-F1
#
_cell.length_a   1.000
_cell.length_b   1.000
_cell.length_c   1.000
_cell.angle_alpha   90.00
_cell.angle_beta   90.00
_cell.angle_gamma   90.00
#
_symmetry.space_group_name_H-M   'P 1'
#
loop_
_entity.id
_entity.type
_entity.pdbx_description
1 polymer ?
#
loop_
_entity_poly.entity_id
_entity_poly.type
_entity_poly.pdbx_seq_one_letter_code
_entity_poly.pdbx_strand_id
1 'polypeptide(L)'
;MKIPPWGLQGGGDGALGEYLLVKEDSSSERLPSKCTVSLREGDTIVIRTPGGGGYGDPFMRDPSLVLKDVINGLLSITLAEKDYGVVIDPNEMEVLIGATGEKRAQKTD
;
A
#
# COMPACT_ATOMS: atom_id res chain seq x y z
N MET A 1 -9.24 3.28 -12.10
CA MET A 1 -9.67 4.68 -11.82
C MET A 1 -8.53 5.64 -12.20
N LYS A 2 -8.73 6.96 -12.14
CA LYS A 2 -7.72 7.96 -12.58
C LYS A 2 -7.20 8.91 -11.48
N ILE A 3 -8.00 9.17 -10.45
CA ILE A 3 -7.66 10.15 -9.39
C ILE A 3 -7.54 9.38 -8.07
N PRO A 4 -6.38 9.40 -7.40
CA PRO A 4 -6.23 8.79 -6.08
C PRO A 4 -6.78 9.70 -4.98
N PRO A 5 -7.16 9.14 -3.83
CA PRO A 5 -7.37 9.94 -2.63
C PRO A 5 -6.07 10.64 -2.23
N TRP A 6 -6.06 11.96 -2.25
CA TRP A 6 -4.88 12.77 -1.96
C TRP A 6 -4.42 12.72 -0.50
N GLY A 7 -3.12 12.80 -0.28
CA GLY A 7 -2.55 12.98 1.05
C GLY A 7 -2.66 14.41 1.58
N LEU A 8 -2.41 14.59 2.88
CA LEU A 8 -2.42 15.90 3.56
C LEU A 8 -1.18 16.07 4.44
N GLN A 9 -0.72 17.32 4.59
CA GLN A 9 0.38 17.70 5.51
C GLN A 9 1.66 16.86 5.33
N GLY A 10 2.04 16.55 4.08
CA GLY A 10 3.22 15.73 3.77
C GLY A 10 2.94 14.22 3.63
N GLY A 11 1.69 13.79 3.83
CA GLY A 11 1.27 12.43 3.54
C GLY A 11 1.20 12.15 2.05
N GLY A 12 1.48 10.90 1.66
CA GLY A 12 1.35 10.44 0.28
C GLY A 12 -0.09 10.13 -0.14
N ASP A 13 -0.33 10.09 -1.44
CA ASP A 13 -1.62 9.69 -2.01
C ASP A 13 -1.90 8.20 -1.77
N GLY A 14 -3.18 7.87 -1.66
CA GLY A 14 -3.64 6.48 -1.58
C GLY A 14 -3.51 5.75 -2.91
N ALA A 15 -3.50 4.41 -2.86
CA ALA A 15 -3.55 3.60 -4.08
C ALA A 15 -4.86 3.82 -4.86
N LEU A 16 -4.77 3.81 -6.19
CA LEU A 16 -5.94 3.89 -7.07
C LEU A 16 -6.81 2.63 -6.95
N GLY A 17 -8.12 2.84 -6.99
CA GLY A 17 -9.07 1.75 -7.17
C GLY A 17 -9.01 1.18 -8.59
N GLU A 18 -9.27 -0.12 -8.70
CA GLU A 18 -9.20 -0.88 -9.94
C GLU A 18 -10.30 -1.95 -9.99
N TYR A 19 -10.92 -2.07 -11.16
CA TYR A 19 -11.83 -3.15 -11.48
C TYR A 19 -11.25 -3.94 -12.65
N LEU A 20 -11.12 -5.26 -12.48
CA LEU A 20 -10.66 -6.17 -13.52
C LEU A 20 -11.73 -7.23 -13.78
N LEU A 21 -11.97 -7.53 -15.05
CA LEU A 21 -12.66 -8.73 -15.48
C LEU A 21 -11.61 -9.74 -15.92
N VAL A 22 -11.47 -10.82 -15.16
CA VAL A 22 -10.61 -11.96 -15.49
C VAL A 22 -11.48 -13.03 -16.12
N LYS A 23 -11.15 -13.43 -17.34
CA LYS A 23 -11.82 -14.49 -18.08
C LYS A 23 -11.33 -15.87 -17.64
N GLU A 24 -12.10 -16.91 -17.93
CA GLU A 24 -11.74 -18.29 -17.61
C GLU A 24 -10.37 -18.70 -18.19
N ASP A 25 -10.00 -18.16 -19.37
CA ASP A 25 -8.70 -18.37 -20.00
C ASP A 25 -7.55 -17.55 -19.37
N SER A 26 -7.80 -16.94 -18.21
CA SER A 26 -6.89 -16.05 -17.47
C SER A 26 -6.53 -14.74 -18.19
N SER A 27 -7.13 -14.42 -19.33
CA SER A 27 -7.03 -13.07 -19.90
C SER A 27 -7.75 -12.05 -19.00
N SER A 28 -7.27 -10.81 -18.96
CA SER A 28 -7.84 -9.79 -18.08
C SER A 28 -8.07 -8.47 -18.80
N GLU A 29 -9.23 -7.86 -18.54
CA GLU A 29 -9.60 -6.53 -19.02
C GLU A 29 -9.76 -5.57 -17.83
N ARG A 30 -9.19 -4.37 -17.95
CA ARG A 30 -9.41 -3.29 -16.97
C ARG A 30 -10.69 -2.54 -17.29
N LEU A 31 -11.61 -2.47 -16.33
CA LEU A 31 -12.90 -1.82 -16.50
C LEU A 31 -12.87 -0.33 -16.09
N PRO A 32 -13.74 0.51 -16.69
CA PRO A 32 -13.96 1.89 -16.25
C PRO A 32 -14.49 1.98 -14.81
N SER A 33 -14.44 3.17 -14.21
CA SER A 33 -14.97 3.41 -12.84
C SER A 33 -16.49 3.27 -12.73
N LYS A 34 -17.20 3.28 -13.85
CA LYS A 34 -18.63 3.00 -13.96
C LYS A 34 -18.90 2.34 -15.31
N CYS A 35 -19.42 1.13 -15.29
CA CYS A 35 -19.74 0.36 -16.50
C CYS A 35 -20.80 -0.70 -16.20
N THR A 36 -21.36 -1.25 -17.27
CA THR A 36 -22.16 -2.49 -17.25
C THR A 36 -21.42 -3.51 -18.10
N VAL A 37 -21.24 -4.72 -17.57
CA VAL A 37 -20.54 -5.81 -18.27
C VAL A 37 -21.36 -7.09 -18.19
N SER A 38 -21.32 -7.90 -19.24
CA SER A 38 -21.90 -9.25 -19.24
C SER A 38 -20.84 -10.25 -18.80
N LEU A 39 -21.20 -11.12 -17.84
CA LEU A 39 -20.35 -12.20 -17.37
C LEU A 39 -20.75 -13.51 -18.02
N ARG A 40 -19.76 -14.38 -18.23
CA ARG A 40 -19.97 -15.79 -18.56
C ARG A 40 -19.68 -16.64 -17.33
N GLU A 41 -20.16 -17.88 -17.34
CA GLU A 41 -19.71 -18.87 -16.38
C GLU A 41 -18.17 -18.97 -16.43
N GLY A 42 -17.53 -19.06 -15.26
CA GLY A 42 -16.07 -19.06 -15.13
C GLY A 42 -15.39 -17.68 -15.10
N ASP A 43 -16.07 -16.58 -15.45
CA ASP A 43 -15.51 -15.24 -15.33
C ASP A 43 -15.40 -14.79 -13.85
N THR A 44 -14.35 -14.02 -13.52
CA THR A 44 -14.14 -13.41 -12.20
C THR A 44 -14.06 -11.89 -12.30
N ILE A 45 -14.82 -11.19 -11.45
CA ILE A 45 -14.66 -9.74 -11.25
C ILE A 45 -13.79 -9.51 -10.02
N VAL A 46 -12.66 -8.83 -10.22
CA VAL A 46 -11.78 -8.39 -9.14
C VAL A 46 -12.00 -6.91 -8.88
N ILE A 47 -12.41 -6.59 -7.65
CA ILE A 47 -12.59 -5.21 -7.17
C ILE A 47 -11.48 -4.92 -6.15
N ARG A 48 -10.54 -4.05 -6.54
CA ARG A 48 -9.54 -3.48 -5.64
C ARG A 48 -10.00 -2.09 -5.25
N THR A 49 -10.49 -1.96 -4.03
CA THR A 49 -10.92 -0.68 -3.48
C THR A 49 -9.72 0.24 -3.28
N PRO A 50 -9.87 1.56 -3.52
CA PRO A 50 -8.78 2.50 -3.28
C PRO A 50 -8.37 2.53 -1.80
N GLY A 51 -7.10 2.85 -1.54
CA GLY A 51 -6.64 3.22 -0.22
C GLY A 51 -6.95 4.69 0.09
N GLY A 52 -7.00 5.07 1.37
CA GLY A 52 -7.08 6.48 1.76
C GLY A 52 -5.74 7.20 1.55
N GLY A 53 -5.79 8.53 1.42
CA GLY A 53 -4.58 9.36 1.45
C GLY A 53 -4.00 9.44 2.86
N GLY A 54 -2.67 9.52 2.95
CA GLY A 54 -1.96 9.63 4.22
C GLY A 54 -2.03 11.03 4.83
N TYR A 55 -1.69 11.12 6.12
CA TYR A 55 -1.57 12.39 6.83
C TYR A 55 -0.21 12.47 7.54
N GLY A 56 0.49 13.59 7.37
CA GLY A 56 1.82 13.81 7.96
C GLY A 56 2.95 13.13 7.18
N ASP A 57 4.19 13.51 7.46
CA ASP A 57 5.37 12.83 6.90
C ASP A 57 5.45 11.38 7.43
N PRO A 58 5.40 10.37 6.54
CA PRO A 58 5.55 8.96 6.94
C PRO A 58 6.83 8.67 7.74
N PHE A 59 7.92 9.40 7.50
CA PHE A 59 9.20 9.20 8.19
C PHE A 59 9.19 9.72 9.64
N MET A 60 8.14 10.45 10.02
CA MET A 60 7.91 10.90 11.40
C MET A 60 6.97 9.97 12.18
N ARG A 61 6.38 8.95 11.51
CA ARG A 61 5.51 7.97 12.18
C ARG A 61 6.31 7.14 13.20
N ASP A 62 5.70 6.88 14.35
CA ASP A 62 6.28 6.01 15.39
C ASP A 62 6.60 4.62 14.81
N PRO A 63 7.88 4.17 14.85
CA PRO A 63 8.27 2.86 14.33
C PRO A 63 7.50 1.69 14.94
N SER A 64 7.07 1.78 16.21
CA SER A 64 6.30 0.73 16.86
C SER A 64 4.90 0.56 16.25
N LEU A 65 4.29 1.65 15.79
CA LEU A 65 3.01 1.61 15.09
C LEU A 65 3.17 1.05 13.68
N VAL A 66 4.28 1.33 13.01
CA VAL A 66 4.60 0.74 11.70
C VAL A 66 4.81 -0.78 11.83
N LEU A 67 5.54 -1.23 12.85
CA LEU A 67 5.68 -2.66 13.14
C LEU A 67 4.31 -3.31 13.40
N LYS A 68 3.43 -2.65 14.16
CA LYS A 68 2.07 -3.13 14.39
C LYS A 68 1.28 -3.30 13.08
N ASP A 69 1.42 -2.36 12.15
CA ASP A 69 0.79 -2.45 10.82
C ASP A 69 1.32 -3.66 10.02
N VAL A 70 2.62 -3.96 10.15
CA VAL A 70 3.23 -5.16 9.54
C VAL A 70 2.72 -6.46 10.17
N ILE A 71 2.69 -6.53 11.50
CA ILE A 71 2.19 -7.71 12.23
C ILE A 71 0.72 -7.98 11.88
N ASN A 72 -0.08 -6.94 11.68
CA ASN A 72 -1.47 -7.06 11.28
C ASN A 72 -1.68 -7.37 9.78
N GLY A 73 -0.60 -7.51 9.00
CA GLY A 73 -0.67 -7.79 7.56
C GLY A 73 -1.19 -6.61 6.72
N LEU A 74 -1.22 -5.39 7.27
CA LEU A 74 -1.62 -4.18 6.55
C LEU A 74 -0.46 -3.62 5.71
N LEU A 75 0.76 -3.94 6.10
CA LEU A 75 1.99 -3.44 5.50
C LEU A 75 3.00 -4.59 5.38
N SER A 76 3.81 -4.61 4.32
CA SER A 76 4.95 -5.54 4.24
C SER A 76 6.19 -4.92 4.88
N ILE A 77 7.13 -5.75 5.34
CA ILE A 77 8.42 -5.27 5.87
C ILE A 77 9.15 -4.39 4.85
N THR A 78 9.13 -4.78 3.57
CA THR A 78 9.75 -3.99 2.50
C THR A 78 9.13 -2.60 2.34
N LEU A 79 7.80 -2.49 2.47
CA LEU A 79 7.13 -1.19 2.41
C LEU A 79 7.31 -0.38 3.70
N ALA A 80 7.42 -1.04 4.87
CA ALA A 80 7.78 -0.37 6.12
C ALA A 80 9.14 0.35 6.00
N GLU A 81 10.14 -0.31 5.41
CA GLU A 81 11.45 0.30 5.19
C GLU A 81 11.37 1.42 4.14
N LYS A 82 10.75 1.14 3.00
CA LYS A 82 10.73 2.08 1.87
C LYS A 82 9.92 3.34 2.17
N ASP A 83 8.71 3.18 2.69
CA ASP A 83 7.73 4.26 2.76
C ASP A 83 7.77 4.98 4.12
N TYR A 84 8.21 4.29 5.19
CA TYR A 84 8.29 4.85 6.55
C TYR A 84 9.71 4.93 7.12
N GLY A 85 10.72 4.39 6.40
CA GLY A 85 12.11 4.34 6.88
C GLY A 85 12.31 3.37 8.05
N VAL A 86 11.36 2.47 8.32
CA VAL A 86 11.40 1.57 9.48
C VAL A 86 11.96 0.21 9.08
N VAL A 87 13.11 -0.14 9.65
CA VAL A 87 13.79 -1.41 9.40
C VAL A 87 13.34 -2.42 10.45
N ILE A 88 12.84 -3.58 10.02
CA ILE A 88 12.30 -4.64 10.88
C ILE A 88 13.09 -5.93 10.66
N ASP A 89 13.44 -6.63 11.73
CA ASP A 89 13.97 -7.99 11.66
C ASP A 89 12.84 -8.95 11.28
N PRO A 90 12.92 -9.68 10.15
CA PRO A 90 11.86 -10.59 9.73
C PRO A 90 11.74 -11.86 10.57
N ASN A 91 12.77 -12.22 11.36
CA ASN A 91 12.75 -13.42 12.19
C ASN A 91 12.15 -13.12 13.57
N GLU A 92 12.59 -12.01 14.17
CA GLU A 92 12.16 -11.61 15.52
C GLU A 92 10.92 -10.72 15.52
N MET A 93 10.57 -10.13 14.36
CA MET A 93 9.49 -9.16 14.22
C MET A 93 9.65 -7.96 15.17
N GLU A 94 10.88 -7.43 15.24
CA GLU A 94 11.24 -6.27 16.05
C GLU A 94 11.80 -5.14 15.19
N VAL A 95 11.63 -3.89 15.65
CA VAL A 95 12.22 -2.72 14.98
C VAL A 95 13.71 -2.65 15.28
N LEU A 96 14.53 -2.59 14.23
CA LEU A 96 15.95 -2.29 14.34
C LEU A 96 16.14 -0.77 14.47
N ILE A 97 16.18 -0.28 15.71
CA ILE A 97 16.21 1.17 16.02
C ILE A 97 17.39 1.90 15.37
N GLY A 98 18.60 1.33 15.46
CA GLY A 98 19.80 1.94 14.86
C GLY A 98 19.68 2.08 13.35
N ALA A 99 19.35 0.98 12.66
CA ALA A 99 19.16 0.97 11.20
C ALA A 99 18.01 1.87 10.74
N THR A 100 16.92 1.93 11.52
CA THR A 100 15.79 2.87 11.28
C THR A 100 16.26 4.32 11.38
N GLY A 101 17.08 4.66 12.38
CA GLY A 101 17.64 6.01 12.53
C GLY A 101 18.53 6.40 11.34
N GLU A 102 19.44 5.51 10.93
CA GLU A 102 20.29 5.72 9.76
C GLU A 102 19.49 5.88 8.47
N LYS A 103 18.49 5.01 8.26
CA LYS A 103 17.62 5.06 7.07
C LYS A 103 16.86 6.37 6.97
N ARG A 104 16.33 6.87 8.10
CA ARG A 104 15.60 8.13 8.15
C ARG A 104 16.52 9.34 7.97
N ALA A 105 17.74 9.30 8.49
CA ALA A 105 18.72 10.38 8.28
C ALA A 105 19.11 10.53 6.79
N GLN A 106 19.28 9.42 6.08
CA GLN A 106 19.66 9.39 4.65
C GLN A 106 18.62 9.99 3.69
N LYS A 107 17.37 10.21 4.12
CA LYS A 107 16.34 10.85 3.29
C LYS A 107 16.40 12.39 3.33
N THR A 108 17.25 12.97 4.17
CA THR A 108 17.28 14.43 4.41
C THR A 108 18.04 15.23 3.33
N ASP A 109 18.45 14.60 2.23
CA ASP A 109 19.11 15.24 1.06
C ASP A 109 18.19 15.32 -0.17
#